data_AF-A0A7L2R4Z6-F1
#
_entry.id   AF-A0A7L2R4Z6-F1
#
_cell.length_a   1.000
_cell.length_b   1.000
_cell.length_c   1.000
_cell.angle_alpha   90.00
_cell.angle_beta   90.00
_cell.angle_gamma   90.00
#
_symmetry.space_group_name_H-M   'P 1'
#
loop_
_entity.id
_entity.type
_entity.pdbx_description
1 polymer ?
#
loop_
_entity_poly.entity_id
_entity_poly.type
_entity_poly.pdbx_seq_one_letter_code
_entity_poly.pdbx_strand_id
1 'polypeptide(L)'
;VSHPVPCVLQLNEMLRSPAEGQFWQVDHIQPVYSGGGQCSLENLQTLCTACHRERTAKQAKERSQLKRRSLATKYGSDITTFLVKK
;
A
#
# COMPACT_ATOMS: atom_id res chain seq x y z
N VAL A 1 -11.14 6.99 -13.15
CA VAL A 1 -10.25 6.29 -12.18
C VAL A 1 -10.59 4.81 -12.25
N SER A 2 -9.72 4.00 -12.84
CA SER A 2 -9.91 2.55 -13.01
C SER A 2 -9.36 1.81 -11.81
N HIS A 3 -10.23 1.49 -10.85
CA HIS A 3 -9.84 0.75 -9.65
C HIS A 3 -9.86 -0.77 -9.90
N PRO A 4 -9.02 -1.56 -9.20
CA PRO A 4 -9.09 -3.01 -9.28
C PRO A 4 -10.46 -3.51 -8.78
N VAL A 5 -11.14 -4.27 -9.64
CA VAL A 5 -12.46 -4.86 -9.33
C VAL A 5 -12.30 -5.94 -8.25
N PRO A 6 -13.18 -6.01 -7.24
CA PRO A 6 -13.16 -7.09 -6.27
C PRO A 6 -13.31 -8.46 -6.96
N CYS A 7 -12.69 -9.48 -6.39
CA CYS A 7 -12.88 -10.86 -6.86
C CYS A 7 -14.37 -11.24 -6.79
N VAL A 8 -14.82 -12.04 -7.76
CA VAL A 8 -16.22 -12.50 -7.87
C VAL A 8 -16.73 -13.13 -6.57
N LEU A 9 -15.87 -13.87 -5.85
CA LEU A 9 -16.22 -14.47 -4.57
C LEU A 9 -16.58 -13.42 -3.50
N GLN A 10 -15.79 -12.34 -3.44
CA GLN A 10 -16.05 -11.26 -2.50
C GLN A 10 -17.31 -10.48 -2.87
N LEU A 11 -17.56 -10.25 -4.16
CA LEU A 11 -18.79 -9.59 -4.61
C LEU A 11 -20.02 -10.43 -4.23
N ASN A 12 -19.95 -11.74 -4.39
CA ASN A 12 -21.02 -12.65 -3.97
C ASN A 12 -21.26 -12.60 -2.46
N GLU A 13 -20.20 -12.48 -1.65
CA GLU A 13 -20.31 -12.31 -0.21
C GLU A 13 -20.98 -10.98 0.15
N MET A 14 -20.59 -9.89 -0.51
CA MET A 14 -21.20 -8.56 -0.32
C MET A 14 -22.70 -8.56 -0.64
N LEU A 15 -23.13 -9.35 -1.63
CA LEU A 15 -24.56 -9.49 -1.97
C LEU A 15 -25.33 -10.36 -0.96
N ARG A 16 -24.70 -11.41 -0.41
CA ARG A 16 -25.36 -12.36 0.49
C ARG A 16 -25.40 -11.89 1.94
N SER A 17 -24.36 -11.22 2.40
CA SER A 17 -24.21 -10.77 3.79
C SER A 17 -23.29 -9.54 3.82
N PRO A 18 -23.82 -8.35 3.52
CA PRO A 18 -23.03 -7.13 3.48
C PRO A 18 -22.49 -6.79 4.87
N ALA A 19 -21.21 -6.46 4.94
CA ALA A 19 -20.54 -5.99 6.15
C ALA A 19 -19.76 -4.70 5.85
N GLU A 20 -19.71 -3.77 6.81
CA GLU A 20 -19.11 -2.43 6.63
C GLU A 20 -17.69 -2.48 6.05
N GLY A 21 -16.84 -3.38 6.58
CA GLY A 21 -15.45 -3.55 6.14
C GLY A 21 -15.29 -4.03 4.69
N GLN A 22 -16.36 -4.50 4.04
CA GLN A 22 -16.30 -4.84 2.61
C GLN A 22 -16.31 -3.58 1.73
N PHE A 23 -16.81 -2.45 2.23
CA PHE A 23 -17.01 -1.22 1.46
C PHE A 23 -15.95 -0.17 1.74
N TRP A 24 -15.53 -0.05 3.00
CA TRP A 24 -14.58 0.99 3.41
C TRP A 24 -13.59 0.50 4.47
N GLN A 25 -12.47 1.21 4.57
CA GLN A 25 -11.36 0.93 5.47
C GLN A 25 -10.79 2.26 5.99
N VAL A 26 -10.28 2.24 7.22
CA VAL A 26 -9.42 3.32 7.74
C VAL A 26 -7.99 3.07 7.27
N ASP A 27 -7.33 4.10 6.76
CA ASP A 27 -5.94 4.03 6.33
C ASP A 27 -5.15 5.24 6.84
N HIS A 28 -3.83 5.12 6.89
CA HIS A 28 -2.96 6.22 7.32
C HIS A 28 -2.76 7.23 6.19
N ILE A 29 -2.79 8.53 6.47
CA ILE A 29 -2.43 9.58 5.50
C ILE A 29 -0.93 9.48 5.18
N GLN A 30 -0.09 9.47 6.21
CA GLN A 30 1.33 9.12 6.13
C GLN A 30 1.53 7.69 6.65
N PRO A 31 2.05 6.75 5.84
CA PRO A 31 2.22 5.37 6.28
C PRO A 31 3.36 5.21 7.29
N VAL A 32 3.25 4.18 8.13
CA VAL A 32 4.21 3.90 9.22
C VAL A 32 5.65 3.73 8.70
N TYR A 33 5.86 3.07 7.57
CA TYR A 33 7.21 2.84 7.02
C TYR A 33 7.91 4.12 6.56
N SER A 34 7.18 5.23 6.39
CA SER A 34 7.71 6.55 6.08
C SER A 34 7.60 7.51 7.26
N GLY A 35 7.55 6.98 8.49
CA GLY A 35 7.52 7.78 9.73
C GLY A 35 6.13 8.11 10.28
N GLY A 36 5.05 7.67 9.64
CA GLY A 36 3.66 7.97 10.07
C GLY A 36 3.12 7.02 11.14
N GLY A 37 3.85 6.86 12.23
CA GLY A 37 3.53 5.91 13.32
C GLY A 37 2.54 6.41 14.37
N GLN A 38 2.00 7.62 14.22
CA GLN A 38 1.00 8.14 15.14
C GLN A 38 -0.38 7.65 14.70
N CYS A 39 -1.05 6.87 15.57
CA CYS A 39 -2.48 6.56 15.48
C CYS A 39 -3.34 7.78 15.88
N SER A 40 -2.86 9.00 15.60
CA SER A 40 -3.63 10.21 15.81
C SER A 40 -4.72 10.29 14.73
N LEU A 41 -5.90 10.78 15.10
CA LEU A 41 -7.03 10.92 14.17
C LEU A 41 -6.69 11.81 12.97
N GLU A 42 -5.76 12.74 13.13
CA GLU A 42 -5.26 13.63 12.07
C GLU A 42 -4.48 12.89 10.97
N ASN A 43 -3.93 11.70 11.26
CA ASN A 43 -3.19 10.88 10.32
C ASN A 43 -4.02 9.72 9.77
N LEU A 44 -5.34 9.72 9.99
CA LEU A 44 -6.24 8.69 9.48
C LEU A 44 -7.17 9.26 8.41
N GLN A 45 -7.45 8.46 7.41
CA GLN A 45 -8.40 8.77 6.33
C GLN A 45 -9.27 7.56 6.02
N THR A 46 -10.51 7.84 5.62
CA THR A 46 -11.42 6.81 5.13
C THR A 46 -11.17 6.56 3.63
N LEU A 47 -11.00 5.30 3.25
CA LEU A 47 -10.89 4.87 1.86
C LEU A 47 -11.94 3.82 1.55
N CYS A 48 -12.45 3.78 0.32
CA CYS A 48 -13.18 2.60 -0.12
C CYS A 48 -12.22 1.40 -0.23
N THR A 49 -12.75 0.18 -0.12
CA THR A 49 -11.93 -1.04 -0.14
C THR A 49 -11.08 -1.16 -1.42
N ALA A 50 -11.57 -0.67 -2.56
CA ALA A 50 -10.82 -0.70 -3.82
C ALA A 50 -9.60 0.24 -3.77
N CYS A 51 -9.78 1.50 -3.34
CA CYS A 51 -8.70 2.45 -3.13
C CYS A 51 -7.68 1.95 -2.10
N HIS A 52 -8.17 1.37 -1.00
CA HIS A 52 -7.32 0.84 0.05
C HIS A 52 -6.40 -0.30 -0.44
N ARG A 53 -6.93 -1.19 -1.30
CA ARG A 53 -6.14 -2.28 -1.90
C ARG A 53 -5.06 -1.78 -2.83
N GLU A 54 -5.40 -0.86 -3.71
CA GLU A 54 -4.43 -0.26 -4.64
C GLU A 54 -3.28 0.39 -3.85
N ARG A 55 -3.63 1.15 -2.81
CA ARG A 55 -2.65 1.80 -1.94
C ARG A 55 -1.79 0.79 -1.18
N THR A 56 -2.39 -0.25 -0.61
CA THR A 56 -1.66 -1.34 0.07
C THR A 56 -0.67 -2.02 -0.87
N ALA A 57 -1.07 -2.32 -2.11
CA ALA A 57 -0.21 -2.93 -3.11
C ALA A 57 0.97 -2.02 -3.50
N LYS A 58 0.70 -0.71 -3.71
CA LYS A 58 1.72 0.30 -3.98
C LYS A 58 2.73 0.39 -2.83
N GLN A 59 2.25 0.52 -1.60
CA GLN A 59 3.09 0.59 -0.41
C GLN A 59 3.91 -0.69 -0.19
N ALA A 60 3.34 -1.88 -0.45
CA ALA A 60 4.09 -3.13 -0.39
C ALA A 60 5.26 -3.16 -1.38
N LYS A 61 5.05 -2.68 -2.61
CA LYS A 61 6.09 -2.54 -3.62
C LYS A 61 7.18 -1.57 -3.18
N GLU A 62 6.81 -0.39 -2.69
CA GLU A 62 7.75 0.63 -2.21
C GLU A 62 8.59 0.11 -1.03
N ARG A 63 7.97 -0.53 -0.03
CA ARG A 63 8.69 -1.14 1.09
C ARG A 63 9.70 -2.19 0.64
N SER A 64 9.32 -3.05 -0.30
CA SER A 64 10.21 -4.06 -0.87
C SER A 64 11.42 -3.43 -1.59
N GLN A 65 11.19 -2.37 -2.36
CA GLN A 65 12.25 -1.62 -3.04
C GLN A 65 13.19 -0.93 -2.05
N LEU A 66 12.66 -0.27 -1.01
CA LEU A 66 13.46 0.36 0.04
C LEU A 66 14.33 -0.66 0.77
N LYS A 67 13.77 -1.82 1.14
CA LYS A 67 14.53 -2.90 1.77
C LYS A 67 15.66 -3.38 0.86
N ARG A 68 15.38 -3.62 -0.42
CA ARG A 68 16.40 -4.06 -1.39
C ARG A 68 17.52 -3.03 -1.56
N ARG A 69 17.18 -1.74 -1.70
CA ARG A 69 18.16 -0.65 -1.80
C ARG A 69 19.01 -0.56 -0.54
N SER A 70 18.39 -0.58 0.64
CA SER A 70 19.12 -0.52 1.91
C SER A 70 20.13 -1.67 2.07
N LEU A 71 19.77 -2.88 1.64
CA LEU A 71 20.68 -4.03 1.63
C LEU A 71 21.82 -3.85 0.62
N ALA A 72 21.52 -3.41 -0.61
CA ALA A 72 22.53 -3.19 -1.63
C ALA A 72 23.55 -2.12 -1.20
N THR A 73 23.08 -1.03 -0.58
CA THR A 73 23.96 -0.01 0.01
C THR A 73 24.79 -0.57 1.15
N LYS A 74 24.18 -1.34 2.08
CA LYS A 74 24.87 -1.93 3.24
C LYS A 74 26.03 -2.84 2.83
N TYR A 75 25.87 -3.63 1.77
CA TYR A 75 26.89 -4.57 1.30
C TYR A 75 27.76 -4.01 0.17
N GLY A 76 27.63 -2.71 -0.17
CA GLY A 76 28.40 -2.08 -1.24
C GLY A 76 28.14 -2.68 -2.63
N SER A 77 27.02 -3.38 -2.82
CA SER A 77 26.64 -4.05 -4.07
C SER A 77 25.65 -3.23 -4.90
N ASP A 78 25.45 -1.96 -4.55
CA ASP A 78 24.56 -1.06 -5.29
C ASP A 78 25.27 -0.51 -6.54
N ILE A 79 25.00 -1.14 -7.69
CA ILE A 79 25.55 -0.71 -8.99
C ILE A 79 24.65 0.29 -9.72
N THR A 80 23.55 0.74 -9.12
CA THR A 80 22.55 1.59 -9.82
C THR A 80 23.15 2.89 -10.34
N THR A 81 24.11 3.49 -9.62
CA THR A 81 24.85 4.69 -10.04
C THR A 81 25.58 4.50 -11.38
N PHE A 82 26.04 3.30 -11.70
CA PHE A 82 26.75 3.00 -12.96
C PHE A 82 25.79 2.72 -14.14
N LEU A 83 24.55 2.36 -13.85
CA LEU A 83 23.54 1.98 -14.84
C LEU A 83 22.66 3.14 -15.29
N VAL A 84 22.68 4.28 -14.59
CA VAL A 84 22.09 5.53 -15.09
C VAL A 84 23.00 6.03 -16.22
N LYS A 85 22.76 5.55 -17.44
CA LYS A 85 23.38 6.08 -18.66
C LYS A 85 23.07 7.57 -18.78
N LYS A 86 24.10 8.35 -19.09
CA LYS A 86 24.02 9.77 -19.51
C LYS A 86 23.09 9.93 -20.71
#